data_AF-A0A924SID6-F1
#
_entry.id   AF-A0A924SID6-F1
#
_cell.length_a   1.000
_cell.length_b   1.000
_cell.length_c   1.000
_cell.angle_alpha   90.00
_cell.angle_beta   90.00
_cell.angle_gamma   90.00
#
_symmetry.space_group_name_H-M   'P 1'
#
loop_
_entity.id
_entity.type
_entity.pdbx_description
1 polymer ?
#
loop_
_entity_poly.entity_id
_entity_poly.type
_entity_poly.pdbx_seq_one_letter_code
_entity_poly.pdbx_strand_id
1 'polypeptide(L)'
;MATISISTDAQKSEFLSRLSRIEAGTGSSKSTLYVGVDGTVMASTKDSAKLKKQAAAKKPQPLGVFAAILSIGFGIAAVGTALYLRFAATGETGPLNNSDLTMATNGSLAFAIALFGGFLLRMPLLKYVPVSVVGVMVGVVGFHNLVHVYPTQFANLFSPVWVEQVVAATPANSIIWRGQTFVL
;
A
#
# COMPACT_ATOMS: atom_id res chain seq x y z
N MET A 1 81.31 -11.03 3.61
CA MET A 1 80.09 -11.26 2.82
C MET A 1 79.07 -11.94 3.74
N ALA A 2 78.14 -11.17 4.31
CA ALA A 2 77.16 -11.68 5.26
C ALA A 2 75.85 -11.99 4.54
N THR A 3 75.37 -13.21 4.76
CA THR A 3 74.29 -13.89 4.04
C THR A 3 72.92 -13.32 4.42
N ILE A 4 72.15 -12.92 3.42
CA ILE A 4 70.75 -12.49 3.53
C ILE A 4 69.89 -13.75 3.62
N SER A 5 69.51 -14.23 4.80
CA SER A 5 68.60 -15.39 4.93
C SER A 5 67.53 -15.27 6.02
N ILE A 6 67.42 -14.14 6.72
CA ILE A 6 66.50 -13.96 7.86
C ILE A 6 65.08 -13.50 7.40
N SER A 7 64.90 -13.11 6.14
CA SER A 7 63.63 -12.51 5.68
C SER A 7 62.54 -13.50 5.26
N THR A 8 62.86 -14.77 4.99
CA THR A 8 61.92 -15.69 4.31
C THR A 8 60.95 -16.38 5.27
N ASP A 9 61.39 -16.78 6.47
CA ASP A 9 60.54 -17.52 7.41
C ASP A 9 59.55 -16.62 8.16
N ALA A 10 59.97 -15.39 8.48
CA ALA A 10 59.08 -14.37 9.03
C ALA A 10 57.94 -14.02 8.05
N GLN A 11 58.27 -13.84 6.76
CA GLN A 11 57.29 -13.58 5.70
C GLN A 11 56.34 -14.75 5.46
N LYS A 12 56.83 -16.00 5.51
CA LYS A 12 55.99 -17.19 5.44
C LYS A 12 55.01 -17.26 6.60
N SER A 13 55.45 -16.95 7.82
CA SER A 13 54.57 -16.95 8.99
C SER A 13 53.48 -15.89 8.90
N GLU A 14 53.81 -14.69 8.40
CA GLU A 14 52.84 -13.62 8.18
C GLU A 14 51.83 -14.02 7.09
N PHE A 15 52.31 -14.65 6.00
CA PHE A 15 51.47 -15.10 4.91
C PHE A 15 50.50 -16.21 5.34
N LEU A 16 50.97 -17.20 6.11
CA LEU A 16 50.11 -18.25 6.68
C LEU A 16 49.10 -17.67 7.67
N SER A 17 49.50 -16.68 8.49
CA SER A 17 48.57 -15.96 9.36
C SER A 17 47.53 -15.14 8.59
N ARG A 18 47.86 -14.67 7.38
CA ARG A 18 46.88 -14.02 6.48
C ARG A 18 45.92 -15.03 5.86
N LEU A 19 46.41 -16.20 5.44
CA LEU A 19 45.57 -17.27 4.89
C LEU A 19 44.57 -17.81 5.91
N SER A 20 45.00 -18.09 7.14
CA SER A 20 44.10 -18.59 8.20
C SER A 20 43.00 -17.58 8.54
N ARG A 21 43.30 -16.28 8.46
CA ARG A 21 42.31 -15.21 8.64
C ARG A 21 41.32 -15.08 7.47
N ILE A 22 41.73 -15.42 6.25
CA ILE A 22 40.86 -15.43 5.07
C ILE A 22 39.95 -16.67 5.09
N GLU A 23 40.50 -17.85 5.40
CA GLU A 23 39.75 -19.10 5.51
C GLU A 23 38.72 -19.08 6.66
N ALA A 24 39.06 -18.45 7.79
CA ALA A 24 38.15 -18.27 8.92
C ALA A 24 37.03 -17.23 8.69
N GLY A 25 36.89 -16.66 7.48
CA GLY A 25 35.83 -15.71 7.14
C GLY A 25 35.80 -14.42 7.99
N THR A 26 36.87 -14.16 8.75
CA THR A 26 37.02 -13.03 9.68
C THR A 26 37.87 -11.91 9.08
N GLY A 27 38.33 -12.06 7.84
CA GLY A 27 38.77 -10.95 7.01
C GLY A 27 37.59 -10.04 6.70
N SER A 28 37.66 -8.79 7.16
CA SER A 28 36.68 -7.74 6.84
C SER A 28 36.56 -7.59 5.32
N SER A 29 35.63 -8.33 4.72
CA SER A 29 35.24 -8.18 3.33
C SER A 29 34.44 -6.88 3.23
N LYS A 30 35.18 -5.77 3.27
CA LYS A 30 34.68 -4.47 2.85
C LYS A 30 34.51 -4.56 1.33
N SER A 31 33.36 -5.08 0.89
CA SER A 31 32.95 -4.91 -0.50
C SER A 31 32.69 -3.42 -0.72
N THR A 32 33.72 -2.68 -1.11
CA THR A 32 33.59 -1.30 -1.56
C THR A 32 32.89 -1.33 -2.91
N LEU A 33 31.60 -0.99 -2.92
CA LEU A 33 30.86 -0.75 -4.16
C LEU A 33 31.25 0.66 -4.65
N TYR A 34 31.93 0.73 -5.79
CA TYR A 34 32.36 1.99 -6.38
C TYR A 34 31.18 2.65 -7.09
N VAL A 35 30.60 3.70 -6.50
CA VAL A 35 29.47 4.44 -7.08
C VAL A 35 29.97 5.81 -7.50
N GLY A 36 30.65 5.88 -8.65
CA GLY A 36 30.94 7.13 -9.34
C GLY A 36 31.89 8.11 -8.63
N VAL A 37 32.28 9.14 -9.40
CA VAL A 37 33.25 10.18 -9.04
C VAL A 37 32.78 10.91 -7.77
N ASP A 38 33.63 10.91 -6.75
CA ASP A 38 33.52 11.62 -5.46
C ASP A 38 32.70 10.98 -4.32
N GLY A 39 32.77 9.65 -4.14
CA GLY A 39 32.49 9.08 -2.82
C GLY A 39 32.55 7.56 -2.71
N THR A 40 33.42 7.04 -1.84
CA THR A 40 33.32 5.65 -1.38
C THR A 40 32.45 5.60 -0.12
N VAL A 41 31.21 5.12 -0.24
CA VAL A 41 30.36 4.86 0.92
C VAL A 41 30.63 3.43 1.38
N MET A 42 31.12 3.27 2.61
CA MET A 42 31.30 1.95 3.22
C MET A 42 29.92 1.37 3.56
N ALA A 43 29.41 0.48 2.72
CA ALA A 43 28.21 -0.30 3.04
C ALA A 43 28.55 -1.37 4.09
N SER A 44 28.38 -1.01 5.36
CA SER A 44 28.53 -1.94 6.49
C SER A 44 27.40 -2.97 6.46
N THR A 45 27.73 -4.22 6.13
CA THR A 45 26.82 -5.39 6.19
C THR A 45 26.25 -5.63 7.60
N LYS A 46 26.86 -5.06 8.65
CA LYS A 46 26.33 -5.10 10.02
C LYS A 46 25.09 -4.22 10.18
N ASP A 47 24.98 -3.13 9.42
CA ASP A 47 23.82 -2.23 9.50
C ASP A 47 22.61 -2.82 8.78
N SER A 48 22.80 -3.53 7.67
CA SER A 48 21.71 -4.24 6.99
C SER A 48 21.16 -5.41 7.81
N ALA A 49 22.01 -6.12 8.57
CA ALA A 49 21.57 -7.17 9.49
C ALA A 49 20.81 -6.61 10.71
N LYS A 50 21.24 -5.47 11.27
CA LYS A 50 20.51 -4.76 12.33
C LYS A 50 19.19 -4.18 11.84
N LEU A 51 19.14 -3.62 10.63
CA LEU A 51 17.92 -3.14 9.99
C LEU A 51 16.94 -4.29 9.72
N LYS A 52 17.40 -5.45 9.25
CA LYS A 52 16.57 -6.66 9.09
C LYS A 52 16.06 -7.18 10.44
N LYS A 53 16.89 -7.19 11.49
CA LYS A 53 16.44 -7.55 12.85
C LYS A 53 15.45 -6.55 13.43
N GLN A 54 15.60 -5.25 13.19
CA GLN A 54 14.66 -4.22 13.63
C GLN A 54 13.35 -4.26 12.83
N ALA A 55 13.40 -4.59 11.54
CA ALA A 55 12.22 -4.83 10.71
C ALA A 55 11.48 -6.12 11.13
N ALA A 56 12.22 -7.18 11.49
CA ALA A 56 11.66 -8.44 11.99
C ALA A 56 11.18 -8.36 13.46
N ALA A 57 11.71 -7.44 14.26
CA ALA A 57 11.35 -7.25 15.67
C ALA A 57 10.10 -6.38 15.88
N LYS A 58 9.61 -5.68 14.86
CA LYS A 58 8.28 -5.07 14.90
C LYS A 58 7.24 -6.19 14.76
N LYS A 59 6.87 -6.79 15.90
CA LYS A 59 5.68 -7.64 16.01
C LYS A 59 4.53 -6.94 15.28
N PRO A 60 3.77 -7.61 14.40
CA PRO A 60 2.54 -7.05 13.88
C PRO A 60 1.67 -6.77 15.10
N GLN A 61 1.49 -5.48 15.44
CA GLN A 61 0.55 -5.11 16.48
C GLN A 61 -0.80 -5.69 16.07
N PRO A 62 -1.49 -6.42 16.96
CA PRO A 62 -2.79 -6.97 16.65
C PRO A 62 -3.64 -5.81 16.18
N LEU A 63 -4.17 -5.96 14.97
CA LEU A 63 -5.08 -5.06 14.32
C LEU A 63 -6.09 -4.60 15.37
N GLY A 64 -6.05 -3.33 15.77
CA GLY A 64 -7.11 -2.79 16.61
C GLY A 64 -8.38 -2.91 15.79
N VAL A 65 -9.27 -3.86 16.11
CA VAL A 65 -10.47 -4.18 15.32
C VAL A 65 -11.26 -2.90 15.00
N PHE A 66 -11.30 -1.97 15.95
CA PHE A 66 -11.86 -0.63 15.78
C PHE A 66 -11.21 0.18 14.64
N ALA A 67 -9.88 0.20 14.57
CA ALA A 67 -9.15 0.91 13.51
C ALA A 67 -9.36 0.27 12.13
N ALA A 68 -9.51 -1.07 12.08
CA ALA A 68 -9.84 -1.77 10.84
C ALA A 68 -11.25 -1.41 10.36
N ILE A 69 -12.25 -1.44 11.25
CA ILE A 69 -13.62 -1.05 10.91
C ILE A 69 -13.67 0.40 10.43
N LEU A 70 -12.97 1.31 11.11
CA LEU A 70 -12.91 2.71 10.72
C LEU A 70 -12.28 2.89 9.33
N SER A 71 -11.24 2.12 9.02
CA SER A 71 -10.58 2.11 7.71
C SER A 71 -11.49 1.57 6.59
N ILE A 72 -12.30 0.54 6.87
CA ILE A 72 -13.32 0.06 5.93
C ILE A 72 -14.36 1.16 5.66
N GLY A 73 -14.90 1.76 6.73
CA GLY A 73 -15.87 2.85 6.63
C GLY A 73 -15.32 4.05 5.84
N PHE A 74 -14.05 4.38 6.04
CA PHE A 74 -13.36 5.39 5.28
C PHE A 74 -13.26 5.04 3.78
N GLY A 75 -12.98 3.78 3.43
CA GLY A 75 -13.01 3.30 2.04
C GLY A 75 -14.39 3.42 1.39
N ILE A 76 -15.45 3.06 2.11
CA ILE A 76 -16.83 3.23 1.62
C ILE A 76 -17.18 4.71 1.43
N ALA A 77 -16.79 5.56 2.38
CA ALA A 77 -16.99 7.01 2.28
C ALA A 77 -16.24 7.60 1.07
N ALA A 78 -15.04 7.10 0.76
CA ALA A 78 -14.30 7.50 -0.43
C ALA A 78 -15.05 7.20 -1.74
N VAL A 79 -15.83 6.12 -1.80
CA VAL A 79 -16.71 5.82 -2.95
C VAL A 79 -17.83 6.86 -3.07
N GLY A 80 -18.48 7.21 -1.97
CA GLY A 80 -19.47 8.29 -1.96
C GLY A 80 -18.88 9.63 -2.42
N THR A 81 -17.69 9.97 -1.93
CA THR A 81 -16.97 11.18 -2.36
C THR A 81 -16.59 11.13 -3.84
N ALA A 82 -16.14 9.98 -4.35
CA ALA A 82 -15.83 9.79 -5.77
C ALA A 82 -17.07 10.02 -6.65
N LEU A 83 -18.21 9.45 -6.25
CA LEU A 83 -19.49 9.66 -6.92
C LEU A 83 -19.89 11.13 -6.89
N TYR A 84 -19.72 11.80 -5.76
CA TYR A 84 -20.08 13.21 -5.60
C TYR A 84 -19.19 14.11 -6.46
N LEU A 85 -17.88 13.87 -6.49
CA LEU A 85 -16.95 14.63 -7.32
C LEU A 85 -17.24 14.43 -8.80
N ARG A 86 -17.58 13.21 -9.22
CA ARG A 86 -17.99 12.94 -10.59
C ARG A 86 -19.29 13.66 -10.92
N PHE A 87 -20.28 13.60 -10.05
CA PHE A 87 -21.53 14.32 -10.19
C PHE A 87 -21.30 15.84 -10.33
N ALA A 88 -20.49 16.41 -9.44
CA ALA A 88 -20.16 17.84 -9.48
C ALA A 88 -19.38 18.26 -10.73
N ALA A 89 -18.50 17.37 -11.25
CA ALA A 89 -17.67 17.68 -12.42
C ALA A 89 -18.39 17.46 -13.76
N THR A 90 -19.24 16.45 -13.87
CA THR A 90 -19.86 16.04 -15.14
C THR A 90 -21.34 16.37 -15.23
N GLY A 91 -22.03 16.61 -14.11
CA GLY A 91 -23.50 16.74 -14.07
C GLY A 91 -24.24 15.44 -14.44
N GLU A 92 -23.52 14.40 -14.84
CA GLU A 92 -24.08 13.13 -15.26
C GLU A 92 -24.09 12.13 -14.11
N THR A 93 -25.26 11.55 -13.90
CA THR A 93 -25.56 10.61 -12.83
C THR A 93 -25.61 9.15 -13.28
N GLY A 94 -25.54 8.90 -14.58
CA GLY A 94 -25.75 7.58 -15.17
C GLY A 94 -24.48 6.70 -15.17
N PRO A 95 -24.65 5.36 -15.25
CA PRO A 95 -23.57 4.50 -15.68
C PRO A 95 -23.07 4.99 -17.05
N LEU A 96 -21.74 5.04 -17.23
CA LEU A 96 -21.16 5.22 -18.55
C LEU A 96 -21.70 4.11 -19.47
N ASN A 97 -21.66 4.34 -20.79
CA ASN A 97 -22.08 3.35 -21.80
C ASN A 97 -21.50 1.94 -21.61
N ASN A 98 -20.43 1.80 -20.80
CA ASN A 98 -19.86 0.53 -20.38
C ASN A 98 -19.83 0.41 -18.83
N SER A 99 -20.43 -0.66 -18.31
CA SER A 99 -20.47 -0.96 -16.87
C SER A 99 -19.10 -1.26 -16.29
N ASP A 100 -18.22 -1.96 -17.03
CA ASP A 100 -16.85 -2.24 -16.60
C ASP A 100 -16.04 -0.95 -16.50
N LEU A 101 -16.22 -0.04 -17.47
CA LEU A 101 -15.56 1.26 -17.46
C LEU A 101 -16.05 2.12 -16.29
N THR A 102 -17.36 2.14 -16.04
CA THR A 102 -17.94 2.85 -14.88
C THR A 102 -17.35 2.36 -13.57
N MET A 103 -17.27 1.04 -13.40
CA MET A 103 -16.73 0.42 -12.19
C MET A 103 -15.24 0.72 -12.02
N ALA A 104 -14.45 0.65 -13.11
CA ALA A 104 -13.03 0.97 -13.11
C ALA A 104 -12.76 2.46 -12.81
N THR A 105 -13.50 3.37 -13.44
CA THR A 105 -13.37 4.82 -13.22
C THR A 105 -13.77 5.20 -11.79
N ASN A 106 -14.95 4.76 -11.32
CA ASN A 106 -15.39 5.08 -9.96
C ASN A 106 -14.49 4.42 -8.91
N GLY A 107 -14.07 3.17 -9.14
CA GLY A 107 -13.18 2.44 -8.24
C GLY A 107 -11.78 3.04 -8.17
N SER A 108 -11.18 3.42 -9.31
CA SER A 108 -9.86 4.07 -9.34
C SER A 108 -9.88 5.45 -8.69
N LEU A 109 -10.94 6.24 -8.92
CA LEU A 109 -11.10 7.55 -8.26
C LEU A 109 -11.29 7.40 -6.75
N ALA A 110 -12.14 6.47 -6.30
CA ALA A 110 -12.33 6.19 -4.89
C ALA A 110 -11.05 5.67 -4.22
N PHE A 111 -10.29 4.82 -4.91
CA PHE A 111 -8.99 4.34 -4.44
C PHE A 111 -7.99 5.49 -4.31
N ALA A 112 -7.91 6.40 -5.29
CA ALA A 112 -7.07 7.59 -5.20
C ALA A 112 -7.48 8.45 -3.99
N ILE A 113 -8.78 8.72 -3.80
CA ILE A 113 -9.28 9.48 -2.64
C ILE A 113 -8.92 8.81 -1.33
N ALA A 114 -9.06 7.48 -1.25
CA ALA A 114 -8.71 6.72 -0.05
C ALA A 114 -7.20 6.78 0.24
N LEU A 115 -6.34 6.72 -0.78
CA LEU A 115 -4.89 6.87 -0.62
C LEU A 115 -4.51 8.29 -0.19
N PHE A 116 -5.01 9.31 -0.87
CA PHE A 116 -4.71 10.71 -0.56
C PHE A 116 -5.24 11.11 0.81
N GLY A 117 -6.45 10.71 1.16
CA GLY A 117 -7.01 10.97 2.48
C GLY A 117 -6.30 10.19 3.58
N GLY A 118 -5.90 8.94 3.33
CA GLY A 118 -5.04 8.18 4.24
C GLY A 118 -3.69 8.87 4.49
N PHE A 119 -3.10 9.46 3.45
CA PHE A 119 -1.88 10.25 3.54
C PHE A 119 -2.09 11.54 4.35
N LEU A 120 -3.16 12.29 4.05
CA LEU A 120 -3.49 13.55 4.73
C LEU A 120 -3.76 13.35 6.22
N LEU A 121 -4.48 12.27 6.56
CA LEU A 121 -4.79 11.90 7.95
C LEU A 121 -3.60 11.28 8.69
N ARG A 122 -2.42 11.19 8.05
CA ARG A 122 -1.21 10.56 8.58
C ARG A 122 -1.48 9.15 9.12
N MET A 123 -2.45 8.45 8.53
CA MET A 123 -2.67 7.05 8.86
C MET A 123 -1.38 6.30 8.50
N PRO A 124 -0.96 5.30 9.29
CA PRO A 124 0.16 4.46 8.91
C PRO A 124 -0.24 3.70 7.64
N LEU A 125 0.11 4.28 6.48
CA LEU A 125 -0.34 3.87 5.15
C LEU A 125 -0.19 2.36 4.97
N LEU A 126 0.95 1.81 5.35
CA LEU A 126 1.28 0.39 5.22
C LEU A 126 0.40 -0.55 6.07
N LYS A 127 -0.24 -0.05 7.13
CA LYS A 127 -1.05 -0.87 8.03
C LYS A 127 -2.54 -0.89 7.67
N TYR A 128 -3.09 0.24 7.23
CA TYR A 128 -4.54 0.40 7.05
C TYR A 128 -4.97 0.62 5.60
N VAL A 129 -4.06 0.96 4.67
CA VAL A 129 -4.42 1.09 3.25
C VAL A 129 -5.07 -0.18 2.71
N PRO A 130 -4.52 -1.41 2.91
CA PRO A 130 -5.15 -2.61 2.37
C PRO A 130 -6.59 -2.82 2.85
N VAL A 131 -6.86 -2.47 4.11
CA VAL A 131 -8.19 -2.56 4.71
C VAL A 131 -9.13 -1.52 4.10
N SER A 132 -8.64 -0.30 3.87
CA SER A 132 -9.39 0.74 3.16
C SER A 132 -9.71 0.32 1.72
N VAL A 133 -8.81 -0.40 1.03
CA VAL A 133 -9.07 -0.95 -0.32
C VAL A 133 -10.23 -1.93 -0.29
N VAL A 134 -10.30 -2.81 0.70
CA VAL A 134 -11.45 -3.71 0.87
C VAL A 134 -12.72 -2.89 1.06
N GLY A 135 -12.67 -1.83 1.88
CA GLY A 135 -13.79 -0.90 2.03
C GLY A 135 -14.22 -0.23 0.73
N VAL A 136 -13.27 0.19 -0.11
CA VAL A 136 -13.56 0.72 -1.46
C VAL A 136 -14.25 -0.32 -2.32
N MET A 137 -13.74 -1.56 -2.35
CA MET A 137 -14.34 -2.65 -3.14
C MET A 137 -15.78 -2.93 -2.70
N VAL A 138 -16.00 -3.04 -1.38
CA VAL A 138 -17.35 -3.21 -0.80
C VAL A 138 -18.26 -2.03 -1.15
N GLY A 139 -17.74 -0.80 -1.07
CA GLY A 139 -18.48 0.40 -1.47
C GLY A 139 -18.86 0.37 -2.95
N VAL A 140 -17.92 0.08 -3.85
CA VAL A 140 -18.17 0.07 -5.30
C VAL A 140 -19.31 -0.87 -5.68
N VAL A 141 -19.37 -2.04 -5.04
CA VAL A 141 -20.37 -3.07 -5.40
C VAL A 141 -21.68 -2.97 -4.62
N GLY A 142 -21.69 -2.23 -3.50
CA GLY A 142 -22.80 -2.25 -2.53
C GLY A 142 -23.26 -0.89 -2.02
N PHE A 143 -22.67 0.22 -2.46
CA PHE A 143 -23.03 1.57 -1.98
C PHE A 143 -24.49 1.92 -2.27
N HIS A 144 -25.09 1.37 -3.33
CA HIS A 144 -26.52 1.57 -3.63
C HIS A 144 -27.41 1.06 -2.49
N ASN A 145 -26.99 0.05 -1.73
CA ASN A 145 -27.75 -0.41 -0.55
C ASN A 145 -27.82 0.67 0.53
N LEU A 146 -26.79 1.51 0.70
CA LEU A 146 -26.85 2.63 1.64
C LEU A 146 -27.87 3.68 1.19
N VAL A 147 -28.02 3.87 -0.12
CA VAL A 147 -29.02 4.76 -0.72
C VAL A 147 -30.43 4.22 -0.46
N HIS A 148 -30.64 2.91 -0.54
CA HIS A 148 -31.92 2.26 -0.18
C HIS A 148 -32.27 2.41 1.30
N VAL A 149 -31.29 2.35 2.20
CA VAL A 149 -31.54 2.49 3.64
C VAL A 149 -31.79 3.95 4.05
N TYR A 150 -31.10 4.90 3.43
CA TYR A 150 -31.13 6.33 3.79
C TYR A 150 -31.43 7.27 2.62
N PRO A 151 -32.55 7.07 1.88
CA PRO A 151 -32.80 7.79 0.63
C PRO A 151 -32.92 9.31 0.82
N THR A 152 -33.55 9.75 1.91
CA THR A 152 -33.74 11.18 2.22
C THR A 152 -32.41 11.90 2.47
N GLN A 153 -31.47 11.25 3.17
CA GLN A 153 -30.16 11.81 3.45
C GLN A 153 -29.34 11.96 2.17
N PHE A 154 -29.38 10.94 1.31
CA PHE A 154 -28.69 10.98 0.01
C PHE A 154 -29.32 11.95 -0.98
N ALA A 155 -30.65 12.19 -0.91
CA ALA A 155 -31.32 13.18 -1.75
C ALA A 155 -30.80 14.60 -1.52
N ASN A 156 -30.41 14.93 -0.28
CA ASN A 156 -29.80 16.22 0.06
C ASN A 156 -28.35 16.35 -0.44
N LEU A 157 -27.62 15.24 -0.60
CA LEU A 157 -26.22 15.22 -1.02
C LEU A 157 -26.05 15.17 -2.55
N PHE A 158 -26.89 14.41 -3.25
CA PHE A 158 -26.71 14.07 -4.68
C PHE A 158 -27.86 14.50 -5.58
N SER A 159 -28.94 15.06 -5.02
CA SER A 159 -30.26 15.34 -5.61
C SER A 159 -31.29 14.19 -5.50
N PRO A 160 -32.59 14.53 -5.40
CA PRO A 160 -33.67 13.54 -5.39
C PRO A 160 -33.73 12.69 -6.67
N VAL A 161 -33.52 13.30 -7.83
CA VAL A 161 -33.58 12.63 -9.14
C VAL A 161 -32.54 11.51 -9.23
N TRP A 162 -31.34 11.74 -8.71
CA TRP A 162 -30.30 10.72 -8.66
C TRP A 162 -30.70 9.53 -7.77
N VAL A 163 -31.25 9.81 -6.59
CA VAL A 163 -31.70 8.76 -5.66
C VAL A 163 -32.78 7.91 -6.31
N GLU A 164 -33.76 8.54 -6.97
CA GLU A 164 -34.80 7.83 -7.72
C GLU A 164 -34.22 6.95 -8.83
N GLN A 165 -33.23 7.45 -9.58
CA GLN A 165 -32.54 6.67 -10.60
C GLN A 165 -31.83 5.46 -10.00
N VAL A 166 -31.12 5.62 -8.88
CA VAL A 166 -30.41 4.51 -8.22
C VAL A 166 -31.39 3.48 -7.68
N VAL A 167 -32.45 3.91 -7.00
CA VAL A 167 -33.48 3.02 -6.44
C VAL A 167 -34.25 2.29 -7.54
N ALA A 168 -34.50 2.94 -8.68
CA ALA A 168 -35.15 2.31 -9.83
C ALA A 168 -34.23 1.36 -10.59
N ALA A 169 -32.93 1.67 -10.69
CA ALA A 169 -31.96 0.87 -11.44
C ALA A 169 -31.40 -0.32 -10.65
N THR A 170 -31.50 -0.30 -9.32
CA THR A 170 -30.82 -1.27 -8.45
C THR A 170 -31.77 -1.86 -7.41
N PRO A 171 -31.86 -3.20 -7.26
CA PRO A 171 -32.62 -3.80 -6.18
C PRO A 171 -31.99 -3.55 -4.81
N ALA A 172 -32.80 -3.41 -3.76
CA ALA A 172 -32.32 -3.39 -2.38
C ALA A 172 -31.73 -4.76 -1.99
N ASN A 173 -30.77 -4.76 -1.06
CA ASN A 173 -30.05 -5.96 -0.59
C ASN A 173 -29.42 -6.76 -1.75
N SER A 174 -28.72 -6.07 -2.64
CA SER A 174 -28.06 -6.69 -3.79
C SER A 174 -26.62 -6.21 -3.93
N ILE A 175 -25.83 -6.96 -4.70
CA ILE A 175 -24.48 -6.62 -5.10
C ILE A 175 -24.45 -6.42 -6.61
N ILE A 176 -23.88 -5.31 -7.06
CA ILE A 176 -23.69 -5.04 -8.48
C ILE A 176 -22.23 -5.27 -8.81
N TRP A 177 -21.98 -6.19 -9.73
CA TRP A 177 -20.65 -6.52 -10.21
C TRP A 177 -20.66 -6.57 -11.74
N ARG A 178 -19.91 -5.69 -12.38
CA ARG A 178 -19.80 -5.64 -13.85
C ARG A 178 -21.15 -5.55 -14.57
N GLY A 179 -22.08 -4.78 -14.00
CA GLY A 179 -23.45 -4.62 -14.51
C GLY A 179 -24.38 -5.82 -14.27
N GLN A 180 -23.89 -6.90 -13.66
CA GLN A 180 -24.72 -8.01 -13.19
C GLN A 180 -25.17 -7.74 -11.76
N THR A 181 -26.42 -8.06 -11.45
CA THR A 181 -27.00 -7.90 -10.12
C THR A 181 -27.14 -9.25 -9.44
N PHE A 182 -26.63 -9.37 -8.23
CA PHE A 182 -26.73 -10.55 -7.38
C PHE A 182 -27.52 -10.19 -6.14
N VAL A 183 -28.66 -10.84 -5.91
CA VAL A 183 -29.47 -10.63 -4.70
C VAL A 183 -28.84 -11.40 -3.53
N LEU A 184 -28.80 -10.78 -2.35
CA LEU A 184 -28.23 -11.35 -1.13
C LEU A 184 -29.24 -12.14 -0.29
#